data_AF-A0A0B1S6Z3-F1
#
_entry.id   AF-A0A0B1S6Z3-F1
#
_cell.length_a   1.000
_cell.length_b   1.000
_cell.length_c   1.000
_cell.angle_alpha   90.00
_cell.angle_beta   90.00
_cell.angle_gamma   90.00
#
_symmetry.space_group_name_H-M   'P 1'
#
loop_
_entity.id
_entity.type
_entity.pdbx_description
1 polymer ?
#
loop_
_entity_poly.entity_id
_entity_poly.type
_entity_poly.pdbx_seq_one_letter_code
_entity_poly.pdbx_strand_id
1 'polypeptide(L)'
;MAERALELLALPEDKSAFLLDIGCGTGISGGVLADNGHCWVGMDISRHMLKLASEDEEDRDNIGDFIWTDMGTGVPFRPGTFDGAISISAIQWLCHANAADQNPKRRLHRFFQTLYGCLVGIFSIYN
;
A
#
# COMPACT_ATOMS: atom_id res chain seq x y z
N MET A 1 -5.38 -12.42 -5.37
CA MET A 1 -4.44 -11.42 -5.96
C MET A 1 -3.41 -10.98 -4.94
N ALA A 2 -3.82 -10.63 -3.70
CA ALA A 2 -2.89 -10.25 -2.64
C ALA A 2 -1.84 -11.33 -2.31
N GLU A 3 -2.24 -12.61 -2.17
CA GLU A 3 -1.27 -13.71 -1.95
C GLU A 3 -0.20 -13.76 -3.04
N ARG A 4 -0.60 -13.68 -4.31
CA ARG A 4 0.35 -13.68 -5.42
C ARG A 4 1.27 -12.46 -5.40
N ALA A 5 0.77 -11.29 -5.03
CA ALA A 5 1.61 -10.10 -4.89
C ALA A 5 2.62 -10.27 -3.74
N LEU A 6 2.20 -10.85 -2.62
CA LEU A 6 3.08 -11.17 -1.49
C LEU A 6 4.18 -12.17 -1.88
N GLU A 7 3.83 -13.26 -2.58
CA GLU A 7 4.81 -14.21 -3.12
C GLU A 7 5.87 -13.52 -4.01
N LEU A 8 5.45 -12.57 -4.84
CA LEU A 8 6.32 -11.84 -5.76
C LEU A 8 7.25 -10.83 -5.06
N LEU A 9 6.98 -10.46 -3.81
CA LEU A 9 7.93 -9.67 -3.02
C LEU A 9 9.19 -10.49 -2.68
N ALA A 10 9.12 -11.83 -2.75
CA ALA A 10 10.24 -12.73 -2.46
C ALA A 10 10.92 -12.43 -1.11
N LEU A 11 10.09 -12.19 -0.09
CA LEU A 11 10.54 -11.92 1.28
C LEU A 11 11.21 -13.17 1.87
N PRO A 12 12.16 -13.03 2.81
CA PRO A 12 12.73 -14.17 3.52
C PRO A 12 11.66 -14.92 4.32
N GLU A 13 11.55 -16.24 4.13
CA GLU A 13 10.49 -17.09 4.72
C GLU A 13 10.47 -17.06 6.27
N ASP A 14 11.63 -16.87 6.91
CA ASP A 14 11.76 -16.94 8.37
C ASP A 14 11.63 -15.56 9.08
N LYS A 15 11.08 -14.54 8.40
CA LYS A 15 10.99 -13.19 8.97
C LYS A 15 9.65 -12.51 8.71
N SER A 16 9.10 -11.94 9.78
CA SER A 16 8.04 -10.94 9.65
C SER A 16 8.61 -9.67 8.98
N ALA A 17 7.87 -9.13 8.03
CA ALA A 17 8.21 -7.93 7.28
C ALA A 17 7.21 -6.82 7.63
N PHE A 18 7.64 -5.57 7.50
CA PHE A 18 6.77 -4.41 7.61
C PHE A 18 6.42 -3.88 6.21
N LEU A 19 5.14 -4.00 5.84
CA LEU A 19 4.68 -3.83 4.46
C LEU A 19 3.72 -2.64 4.31
N LEU A 20 3.74 -2.01 3.14
CA LEU A 20 2.79 -0.95 2.77
C LEU A 20 1.75 -1.48 1.77
N ASP A 21 0.47 -1.34 2.09
CA ASP A 21 -0.63 -1.64 1.16
C ASP A 21 -1.18 -0.34 0.55
N ILE A 22 -0.92 -0.14 -0.75
CA ILE A 22 -1.20 1.10 -1.47
C ILE A 22 -2.54 1.01 -2.20
N GLY A 23 -3.48 1.86 -1.82
CA GLY A 23 -4.88 1.77 -2.23
C GLY A 23 -5.58 0.62 -1.51
N CYS A 24 -5.39 0.53 -0.19
CA CYS A 24 -5.80 -0.62 0.61
C CYS A 24 -7.33 -0.80 0.70
N GLY A 25 -8.12 0.21 0.32
CA GLY A 25 -9.59 0.14 0.36
C GLY A 25 -10.11 -0.24 1.75
N THR A 26 -10.85 -1.35 1.81
CA THR A 26 -11.40 -1.90 3.06
C THR A 26 -10.42 -2.82 3.83
N GLY A 27 -9.16 -2.93 3.39
CA GLY A 27 -8.13 -3.69 4.10
C GLY A 27 -8.03 -5.18 3.73
N ILE A 28 -8.78 -5.67 2.74
CA ILE A 28 -8.79 -7.10 2.36
C ILE A 28 -7.38 -7.61 1.98
N SER A 29 -6.62 -6.83 1.22
CA SER A 29 -5.25 -7.20 0.85
C SER A 29 -4.29 -7.17 2.04
N GLY A 30 -4.50 -6.25 2.98
CA GLY A 30 -3.75 -6.18 4.23
C GLY A 30 -4.03 -7.35 5.16
N GLY A 31 -5.26 -7.84 5.23
CA GLY A 31 -5.61 -9.07 5.96
C GLY A 31 -4.76 -10.27 5.51
N VAL A 32 -4.57 -10.43 4.20
CA VAL A 32 -3.67 -11.46 3.65
C VAL A 32 -2.21 -11.28 4.12
N LEU A 33 -1.73 -10.05 4.28
CA LEU A 33 -0.39 -9.79 4.83
C LEU A 33 -0.31 -10.21 6.31
N ALA A 34 -1.34 -9.87 7.10
CA ALA A 34 -1.43 -10.23 8.51
C ALA A 34 -1.51 -11.75 8.72
N ASP A 35 -2.35 -12.44 7.93
CA ASP A 35 -2.49 -13.90 7.97
C ASP A 35 -1.18 -14.64 7.64
N ASN A 36 -0.28 -14.01 6.87
CA ASN A 36 1.06 -14.50 6.57
C ASN A 36 2.13 -14.02 7.58
N GLY A 37 1.71 -13.44 8.70
CA GLY A 37 2.59 -13.04 9.81
C GLY A 37 3.35 -11.74 9.57
N HIS A 38 2.90 -10.90 8.65
CA HIS A 38 3.51 -9.59 8.37
C HIS A 38 2.74 -8.44 9.02
N CYS A 39 3.47 -7.44 9.51
CA CYS A 39 2.88 -6.19 9.94
C CYS A 39 2.68 -5.29 8.72
N TRP A 40 1.60 -4.49 8.70
CA TRP A 40 1.32 -3.65 7.55
C TRP A 40 0.64 -2.34 7.90
N VAL A 41 0.77 -1.37 6.99
CA VAL A 41 0.03 -0.11 7.00
C VAL A 41 -0.66 0.07 5.66
N GLY A 42 -1.94 0.42 5.67
CA GLY A 42 -2.73 0.71 4.49
C GLY A 42 -2.81 2.21 4.20
N MET A 43 -2.73 2.61 2.94
CA MET A 43 -3.03 3.98 2.50
C MET A 43 -4.14 4.00 1.46
N ASP A 44 -5.14 4.88 1.63
CA ASP A 44 -6.22 5.05 0.64
C ASP A 44 -6.74 6.49 0.61
N ILE A 45 -7.24 6.92 -0.55
CA ILE A 45 -7.83 8.25 -0.75
C ILE A 45 -9.28 8.32 -0.25
N SER A 46 -9.96 7.18 -0.20
CA SER A 46 -11.37 7.06 0.18
C SER A 46 -11.53 6.93 1.69
N ARG A 47 -11.91 8.03 2.34
CA ARG A 47 -12.30 8.02 3.76
C ARG A 47 -13.39 7.00 4.07
N HIS A 48 -14.32 6.79 3.14
CA HIS A 48 -15.41 5.84 3.33
C HIS A 48 -14.90 4.41 3.41
N MET A 49 -13.99 4.03 2.51
CA MET A 49 -13.39 2.68 2.50
C MET A 49 -12.56 2.43 3.76
N LEU A 50 -11.74 3.42 4.18
CA LEU A 50 -10.96 3.33 5.41
C LEU A 50 -11.85 3.23 6.66
N LYS A 51 -12.98 3.93 6.67
CA LYS A 51 -13.95 3.81 7.76
C LYS A 51 -14.51 2.38 7.85
N LEU A 52 -14.93 1.80 6.72
CA LEU A 52 -15.38 0.42 6.67
C LEU A 52 -14.28 -0.54 7.14
N ALA A 53 -13.03 -0.32 6.72
CA ALA A 53 -11.89 -1.11 7.17
C ALA A 53 -11.69 -1.07 8.69
N SER A 54 -11.82 0.12 9.29
CA SER A 54 -11.62 0.31 10.73
C SER A 54 -12.77 -0.18 11.60
N GLU A 55 -13.95 -0.36 11.02
CA GLU A 55 -15.16 -0.83 11.70
C GLU A 55 -15.36 -2.35 11.57
N ASP A 56 -14.44 -3.04 10.88
CA ASP A 56 -14.46 -4.50 10.77
C ASP A 56 -14.06 -5.14 12.11
N GLU A 57 -15.05 -5.56 12.88
CA GLU A 57 -14.84 -6.09 14.23
C GLU A 57 -14.48 -7.59 14.26
N GLU A 58 -14.64 -8.29 13.14
CA GLU A 58 -14.46 -9.75 13.07
C GLU A 58 -12.97 -10.14 13.09
N ASP A 59 -12.06 -9.21 12.74
CA ASP A 59 -10.65 -9.52 12.51
C ASP A 59 -9.68 -8.56 13.24
N ARG A 60 -10.05 -8.07 14.44
CA ARG A 60 -9.29 -7.03 15.19
C ARG A 60 -7.81 -7.34 15.41
N ASP A 61 -7.45 -8.60 15.58
CA ASP A 61 -6.06 -9.01 15.82
C ASP A 61 -5.22 -8.99 14.52
N ASN A 62 -5.86 -8.90 13.35
CA ASN A 62 -5.27 -8.83 12.02
C ASN A 62 -5.33 -7.40 11.40
N ILE A 63 -5.85 -6.41 12.14
CA ILE A 63 -5.99 -5.03 11.65
C ILE A 63 -4.63 -4.31 11.65
N GLY A 64 -4.18 -3.93 10.45
CA GLY A 64 -3.09 -2.97 10.28
C GLY A 64 -3.52 -1.53 10.52
N ASP A 65 -2.57 -0.60 10.57
CA ASP A 65 -2.88 0.82 10.66
C ASP A 65 -3.29 1.40 9.30
N PHE A 66 -4.14 2.44 9.32
CA PHE A 66 -4.63 3.09 8.11
C PHE A 66 -4.24 4.56 8.06
N ILE A 67 -3.85 5.03 6.87
CA ILE A 67 -3.62 6.45 6.60
C ILE A 67 -4.53 6.93 5.46
N TRP A 68 -5.22 8.04 5.71
CA TRP A 68 -6.00 8.72 4.68
C TRP A 68 -5.12 9.67 3.87
N THR A 69 -4.85 9.32 2.62
CA THR A 69 -3.98 10.11 1.74
C THR A 69 -4.16 9.78 0.26
N ASP A 70 -3.89 10.75 -0.61
CA ASP A 70 -3.80 10.54 -2.05
C ASP A 70 -2.36 10.13 -2.42
N MET A 71 -2.17 8.88 -2.85
CA MET A 71 -0.87 8.38 -3.30
C MET A 71 -0.24 9.23 -4.43
N GLY A 72 -1.03 9.95 -5.22
CA GLY A 72 -0.53 10.87 -6.25
C GLY A 72 0.16 12.13 -5.72
N THR A 73 -0.01 12.43 -4.42
CA THR A 73 0.72 13.49 -3.70
C THR A 73 2.06 13.00 -3.13
N GLY A 74 2.25 11.67 -3.11
CA GLY A 74 3.42 10.97 -2.62
C GLY A 74 3.11 10.06 -1.44
N VAL A 75 4.05 9.18 -1.14
CA VAL A 75 4.02 8.24 -0.02
C VAL A 75 4.63 8.92 1.21
N PRO A 76 3.87 9.17 2.29
CA PRO A 76 4.25 10.10 3.36
C PRO A 76 5.06 9.43 4.48
N PHE A 77 6.02 8.57 4.15
CA PHE A 77 6.81 7.83 5.13
C PHE A 77 8.30 8.18 5.06
N ARG A 78 9.02 7.88 6.14
CA ARG A 78 10.46 8.14 6.23
C ARG A 78 11.23 7.22 5.27
N PRO A 79 12.44 7.60 4.85
CA PRO A 79 13.26 6.72 4.03
C PRO A 79 13.52 5.37 4.70
N GLY A 80 13.47 4.27 3.94
CA GLY A 80 13.73 2.92 4.45
C GLY A 80 12.80 2.48 5.59
N THR A 81 11.51 2.81 5.51
CA THR A 81 10.50 2.42 6.51
C THR A 81 9.96 1.02 6.26
N PHE A 82 9.69 0.64 5.00
CA PHE A 82 9.02 -0.63 4.67
C PHE A 82 9.95 -1.60 3.95
N ASP A 83 9.80 -2.88 4.27
CA ASP A 83 10.49 -4.01 3.63
C ASP A 83 9.95 -4.30 2.22
N GLY A 84 8.68 -3.96 1.98
CA GLY A 84 8.04 -4.12 0.69
C GLY A 84 6.74 -3.33 0.61
N ALA A 85 6.16 -3.27 -0.58
CA ALA A 85 4.86 -2.66 -0.79
C ALA A 85 4.07 -3.45 -1.82
N ILE A 86 2.77 -3.58 -1.60
CA ILE A 86 1.82 -4.12 -2.59
C ILE A 86 0.81 -3.05 -2.98
N SER A 87 0.22 -3.22 -4.16
CA SER A 87 -0.95 -2.42 -4.57
C SER A 87 -1.85 -3.29 -5.44
N ILE A 88 -3.07 -3.50 -4.99
CA ILE A 88 -4.04 -4.35 -5.70
C ILE A 88 -5.09 -3.45 -6.34
N SER A 89 -5.08 -3.37 -7.67
CA SER A 89 -6.09 -2.65 -8.44
C SER A 89 -6.23 -1.15 -8.10
N ALA A 90 -5.14 -0.47 -7.70
CA ALA A 90 -5.17 0.95 -7.36
C ALA A 90 -4.28 1.86 -8.24
N ILE A 91 -3.04 1.47 -8.57
CA ILE A 91 -2.06 2.36 -9.23
C ILE A 91 -2.59 2.97 -10.55
N GLN A 92 -3.45 2.27 -11.29
CA GLN A 92 -4.02 2.78 -12.54
C GLN A 92 -4.79 4.10 -12.38
N TRP A 93 -5.29 4.41 -11.19
CA TRP A 93 -5.96 5.68 -10.90
C TRP A 93 -5.00 6.88 -10.98
N LEU A 94 -3.68 6.67 -10.87
CA LEU A 94 -2.69 7.72 -11.11
C LEU A 94 -2.61 8.16 -12.59
N CYS A 95 -3.11 7.33 -13.51
CA CYS A 95 -3.21 7.66 -14.93
C CYS A 95 -4.44 8.51 -15.26
N HIS A 96 -5.35 8.68 -14.30
CA HIS A 96 -6.56 9.48 -14.45
C HIS A 96 -6.40 10.86 -13.81
N ALA A 97 -7.13 11.85 -14.34
CA ALA A 97 -7.15 13.22 -13.84
C ALA A 97 -8.61 13.62 -13.57
N ASN A 98 -9.00 13.64 -12.28
CA ASN A 98 -10.34 14.07 -11.87
C ASN A 98 -10.47 15.61 -11.80
N ALA A 99 -9.35 16.33 -11.80
CA ALA A 99 -9.28 17.78 -11.77
C ALA A 99 -8.14 18.30 -12.66
N ALA A 100 -8.23 19.55 -13.09
CA ALA A 100 -7.30 20.16 -14.04
C ALA A 100 -5.85 20.23 -13.52
N ASP A 101 -5.67 20.28 -12.21
CA ASP A 101 -4.37 20.30 -11.54
C ASP A 101 -3.76 18.90 -11.36
N GLN A 102 -4.52 17.81 -11.59
CA GLN A 102 -4.05 16.43 -11.46
C GLN A 102 -3.32 15.94 -12.71
N ASN A 103 -2.11 16.44 -12.97
CA ASN A 103 -1.29 15.95 -14.08
C ASN A 103 -0.80 14.51 -13.84
N PRO A 104 -1.20 13.50 -14.66
CA PRO A 104 -0.84 12.10 -14.42
C PRO A 104 0.66 11.83 -14.41
N LYS A 105 1.42 12.45 -15.33
CA LYS A 105 2.88 12.28 -15.39
C LYS A 105 3.55 12.75 -14.11
N ARG A 106 3.14 13.90 -13.59
CA ARG A 106 3.67 14.45 -12.34
C ARG A 106 3.28 13.59 -11.14
N ARG A 107 2.03 13.11 -11.09
CA ARG A 107 1.52 12.24 -10.01
C ARG A 107 2.26 10.91 -9.97
N LEU A 108 2.41 10.24 -11.11
CA LEU A 108 3.20 8.99 -11.24
C LEU A 108 4.65 9.20 -10.81
N HIS A 109 5.30 10.26 -11.30
CA HIS A 109 6.68 10.55 -10.93
C HIS A 109 6.84 10.79 -9.42
N ARG A 110 5.95 11.61 -8.84
CA ARG A 110 5.95 11.88 -7.40
C ARG A 110 5.74 10.61 -6.59
N PHE A 111 4.72 9.82 -6.94
CA PHE A 111 4.40 8.56 -6.29
C PHE A 111 5.61 7.62 -6.27
N PHE A 112 6.16 7.24 -7.43
CA PHE A 112 7.26 6.29 -7.51
C PHE A 112 8.55 6.83 -6.86
N GLN A 113 8.84 8.13 -6.97
CA GLN A 113 9.99 8.72 -6.29
C GLN A 113 9.89 8.57 -4.76
N THR A 114 8.72 8.88 -4.19
CA THR A 114 8.52 8.77 -2.73
C THR A 114 8.37 7.33 -2.25
N LEU A 115 7.73 6.46 -3.05
CA LEU A 115 7.63 5.03 -2.77
C LEU A 115 9.03 4.41 -2.73
N TYR A 116 9.84 4.64 -3.77
CA TYR A 116 11.22 4.17 -3.79
C TYR A 116 12.01 4.68 -2.57
N GLY A 117 11.81 5.94 -2.19
CA GLY A 117 12.46 6.52 -1.03
C GLY A 117 12.13 5.80 0.28
N CYS A 118 10.90 5.34 0.48
CA CYS A 118 10.48 4.73 1.74
C CYS A 118 10.75 3.23 1.86
N LEU A 119 11.32 2.57 0.85
CA LEU A 119 11.67 1.14 0.91
C LEU A 119 13.12 0.92 1.38
N VAL A 120 13.39 -0.15 2.14
CA VAL A 120 14.74 -0.44 2.67
C VAL A 120 15.76 -0.93 1.63
N GLY A 121 15.36 -1.17 0.37
CA GLY A 121 16.30 -1.39 -0.74
C GLY A 121 16.23 -2.75 -1.46
N ILE A 122 15.10 -3.45 -1.45
CA ILE A 122 14.82 -4.58 -2.36
C ILE A 122 13.62 -4.19 -3.22
N PHE A 123 13.81 -4.10 -4.54
CA PHE A 123 12.77 -3.64 -5.48
C PHE A 123 12.52 -4.75 -6.50
N SER A 124 11.34 -5.37 -6.44
CA SER A 124 10.80 -6.18 -7.53
C SER A 124 9.39 -5.67 -7.84
N ILE A 125 9.25 -4.85 -8.90
CA ILE A 125 7.94 -4.51 -9.45
C ILE A 125 7.67 -5.48 -10.60
N TYR A 126 6.65 -6.31 -10.46
CA TYR A 126 6.09 -7.09 -11.57
C TYR A 126 4.80 -6.40 -12.05
N ASN A 127 4.73 -6.10 -13.35
CA ASN A 127 3.48 -5.77 -14.06
C ASN A 127 2.91 -7.03 -14.69
#